data_AF-A0A2U1M198-F1
#
_entry.id   AF-A0A2U1M198-F1
#
_cell.length_a   1.000
_cell.length_b   1.000
_cell.length_c   1.000
_cell.angle_alpha   90.00
_cell.angle_beta   90.00
_cell.angle_gamma   90.00
#
_symmetry.space_group_name_H-M   'P 1'
#
loop_
_entity.id
_entity.type
_entity.pdbx_description
1 polymer ?
#
loop_
_entity_poly.entity_id
_entity_poly.type
_entity_poly.pdbx_seq_one_letter_code
_entity_poly.pdbx_strand_id
1 'polypeptide(L)'
;MKANELSNEVNLWAEKKTSGLFKELLPVGAVSNFMKLMFANAIYFKGVWNEMFDTLDTKDYDFHLLNGSKVQAPFMTTKKNS
;
A
#
# COMPACT_ATOMS: atom_id res chain seq x y z
N MET A 1 -0.24 -8.75 28.83
CA MET A 1 0.06 -8.98 27.40
C MET A 1 1.41 -8.37 27.11
N LYS A 2 2.34 -9.13 26.52
CA LYS A 2 3.65 -8.60 26.13
C LYS A 2 3.51 -7.72 24.89
N ALA A 3 4.36 -6.70 24.72
CA ALA A 3 4.32 -5.81 23.55
C ALA A 3 4.28 -6.57 22.20
N ASN A 4 5.05 -7.65 22.07
CA ASN A 4 5.07 -8.46 20.85
C ASN A 4 3.75 -9.20 20.60
N GLU A 5 3.08 -9.67 21.65
CA GLU A 5 1.76 -10.32 21.51
C GLU A 5 0.73 -9.30 21.02
N LEU A 6 0.79 -8.05 21.53
CA LEU A 6 -0.11 -6.97 21.12
C LEU A 6 0.11 -6.54 19.67
N SER A 7 1.37 -6.35 19.26
CA SER A 7 1.70 -6.06 17.86
C SER A 7 1.18 -7.14 16.92
N ASN A 8 1.34 -8.42 17.29
CA ASN A 8 0.85 -9.54 16.48
C ASN A 8 -0.68 -9.54 16.39
N GLU A 9 -1.40 -9.29 17.48
CA GLU A 9 -2.86 -9.24 17.46
C GLU A 9 -3.39 -8.12 16.56
N VAL A 10 -2.79 -6.92 16.62
CA VAL A 10 -3.19 -5.79 15.78
C VAL A 10 -2.86 -6.03 14.31
N ASN A 11 -1.69 -6.60 14.00
CA ASN A 11 -1.33 -6.96 12.62
C ASN A 11 -2.27 -8.03 12.05
N LEU A 12 -2.60 -9.07 12.83
CA LEU A 12 -3.58 -10.10 12.42
C LEU A 12 -4.99 -9.51 12.23
N TRP A 13 -5.39 -8.58 13.10
CA TRP A 13 -6.65 -7.85 12.94
C TRP A 13 -6.65 -7.04 11.64
N ALA A 14 -5.60 -6.28 11.36
CA ALA A 14 -5.47 -5.46 10.16
C ALA A 14 -5.48 -6.32 8.90
N GLU A 15 -4.73 -7.43 8.90
CA GLU A 15 -4.67 -8.38 7.80
C GLU A 15 -6.06 -8.95 7.51
N LYS A 16 -6.76 -9.43 8.55
CA LYS A 16 -8.12 -9.99 8.41
C LYS A 16 -9.13 -8.95 7.92
N LYS A 17 -9.07 -7.72 8.43
CA LYS A 17 -10.01 -6.64 8.06
C LYS A 17 -9.78 -6.08 6.67
N THR A 18 -8.60 -6.29 6.12
CA THR A 18 -8.20 -5.77 4.83
C THR A 18 -7.96 -6.88 3.81
N SER A 19 -8.49 -8.09 4.08
CA SER A 19 -8.37 -9.24 3.19
C SER A 19 -6.92 -9.53 2.76
N GLY A 20 -5.97 -9.35 3.66
CA GLY A 20 -4.55 -9.63 3.43
C GLY A 20 -3.73 -8.45 2.89
N LEU A 21 -4.33 -7.27 2.70
CA LEU A 21 -3.64 -6.12 2.09
C LEU A 21 -2.67 -5.44 3.06
N PHE A 22 -2.99 -5.39 4.35
CA PHE A 22 -2.09 -4.91 5.40
C PHE A 22 -1.64 -6.08 6.28
N LYS A 23 -0.52 -6.71 5.92
CA LYS A 23 0.08 -7.82 6.69
C LYS A 23 0.83 -7.33 7.93
N GLU A 24 1.38 -6.12 7.86
CA GLU A 24 2.12 -5.49 8.94
C GLU A 24 1.71 -4.02 9.02
N LEU A 25 0.75 -3.73 9.90
CA LEU A 25 0.31 -2.37 10.21
C LEU A 25 1.24 -1.71 11.23
N LEU A 26 1.70 -2.50 12.21
CA LEU A 26 2.65 -2.11 13.23
C LEU A 26 3.99 -2.80 12.96
N PRO A 27 5.05 -2.04 12.63
CA PRO A 27 6.36 -2.62 12.46
C PRO A 27 6.91 -3.18 13.78
N VAL A 28 7.88 -4.08 13.69
CA VAL A 28 8.62 -4.57 14.86
C VAL A 28 9.16 -3.39 15.69
N GLY A 29 8.86 -3.40 16.99
CA GLY A 29 9.28 -2.35 17.92
C GLY A 29 8.34 -1.13 18.01
N ALA A 30 7.24 -1.09 17.24
CA ALA A 30 6.25 0.00 17.33
C ALA A 30 5.51 0.04 18.68
N VAL A 31 5.39 -1.12 19.36
CA VAL A 31 4.72 -1.25 20.66
C VAL A 31 5.77 -1.47 21.74
N SER A 32 5.62 -0.74 22.85
CA SER A 32 6.45 -0.86 24.05
C SER A 32 5.61 -1.34 25.24
N ASN A 33 6.23 -2.01 26.21
CA ASN A 33 5.57 -2.47 27.43
C ASN A 33 5.01 -1.32 28.30
N PHE A 34 5.39 -0.06 28.03
CA PHE A 34 4.86 1.12 28.72
C PHE A 34 3.70 1.81 27.97
N MET A 35 3.36 1.35 26.77
CA MET A 35 2.27 1.91 25.96
C MET A 35 0.93 1.58 26.61
N LYS A 36 0.17 2.63 26.98
CA LYS A 36 -1.13 2.50 27.65
C LYS A 36 -2.32 2.60 26.70
N LEU A 37 -2.16 3.25 25.55
CA LEU A 37 -3.21 3.49 24.57
C LEU A 37 -2.61 3.64 23.17
N MET A 38 -3.31 3.13 22.17
CA MET A 38 -2.97 3.23 20.76
C MET A 38 -4.24 3.32 19.91
N PHE A 39 -4.21 4.14 18.86
CA PHE A 39 -5.24 4.16 17.83
C PHE A 39 -4.60 3.72 16.52
N ALA A 40 -5.23 2.76 15.84
CA ALA A 40 -4.76 2.23 14.56
C ALA A 40 -5.84 2.43 13.51
N ASN A 41 -5.46 2.94 12.33
CA ASN A 41 -6.35 3.10 11.19
C ASN A 41 -5.60 2.67 9.92
N ALA A 42 -6.30 2.02 9.01
CA ALA A 42 -5.80 1.61 7.72
C ALA A 42 -6.91 1.80 6.68
N ILE A 43 -6.60 2.47 5.58
CA ILE A 43 -7.54 2.72 4.49
C ILE A 43 -6.94 2.15 3.21
N TYR A 44 -7.70 1.28 2.54
CA TYR A 44 -7.37 0.76 1.23
C TYR A 44 -8.47 1.12 0.23
N PHE A 45 -8.05 1.53 -0.96
CA PHE A 45 -8.95 1.84 -2.06
C PHE A 45 -8.49 1.15 -3.33
N LYS A 46 -9.39 0.35 -3.93
CA LYS A 46 -9.25 -0.21 -5.27
C LYS A 46 -10.47 0.16 -6.08
N GLY A 47 -10.34 1.24 -6.84
CA GLY A 47 -11.37 1.71 -7.77
C GLY A 47 -11.27 1.02 -9.12
N VAL A 48 -12.40 1.00 -9.82
CA VAL A 48 -12.45 0.68 -11.26
C VAL A 48 -12.68 2.00 -12.00
N TRP A 49 -11.88 2.27 -13.01
CA TRP A 49 -12.05 3.45 -13.86
C TRP A 49 -13.35 3.34 -14.65
N ASN A 50 -14.07 4.46 -14.82
CA ASN A 50 -15.24 4.51 -15.70
C ASN A 50 -14.84 4.27 -17.17
N GLU A 51 -13.70 4.82 -17.59
CA GLU A 51 -13.04 4.54 -18.86
C GLU A 51 -11.74 3.80 -18.58
N MET A 52 -11.69 2.49 -18.86
CA MET A 52 -10.51 1.66 -18.62
C MET A 52 -9.42 1.89 -19.68
N PHE A 53 -8.17 1.79 -19.27
CA PHE A 53 -7.02 1.74 -20.19
C PHE A 53 -6.94 0.35 -20.83
N ASP A 54 -6.55 0.28 -22.10
CA ASP A 54 -6.18 -1.00 -22.72
C ASP A 54 -4.83 -1.45 -22.14
N THR A 55 -4.80 -2.64 -21.55
CA THR A 55 -3.57 -3.20 -20.97
C THR A 55 -2.52 -3.48 -22.03
N LEU A 56 -2.91 -3.70 -23.30
CA LEU A 56 -1.98 -3.88 -24.42
C LEU A 56 -1.21 -2.60 -24.78
N ASP A 57 -1.79 -1.44 -24.45
CA ASP A 57 -1.16 -0.15 -24.66
C ASP A 57 -0.24 0.26 -23.50
N THR A 58 -0.24 -0.48 -22.38
CA THR A 58 0.67 -0.23 -21.26
C THR A 58 2.08 -0.70 -21.60
N LYS A 59 3.06 0.21 -21.57
CA LYS A 59 4.46 -0.07 -21.91
C LYS A 59 5.42 0.58 -20.93
N ASP A 60 6.62 0.03 -20.83
CA ASP A 60 7.67 0.60 -19.98
C ASP A 60 8.25 1.88 -20.60
N TYR A 61 8.35 2.93 -19.79
CA TYR A 61 9.01 4.18 -20.12
C TYR A 61 9.85 4.70 -18.94
N ASP A 62 10.72 5.67 -19.23
CA ASP A 62 11.54 6.36 -18.23
C ASP A 62 10.68 7.16 -17.25
N PHE A 63 10.69 6.76 -15.97
CA PHE A 63 10.26 7.58 -14.85
C PHE A 63 11.47 8.28 -14.23
N HIS A 64 11.40 9.61 -14.13
CA HIS A 64 12.47 10.43 -13.59
C HIS A 64 12.31 10.59 -12.07
N LEU A 65 13.27 10.06 -11.31
CA LEU A 65 13.29 10.17 -9.85
C LEU A 65 13.78 11.55 -9.41
N LEU A 66 13.41 11.95 -8.19
CA LEU A 66 13.82 13.23 -7.59
C LEU A 66 15.35 13.39 -7.49
N ASN A 67 16.09 12.28 -7.40
CA ASN A 67 17.55 12.29 -7.37
C ASN A 67 18.20 12.40 -8.77
N GLY A 68 17.41 12.60 -9.83
CA GLY A 68 17.87 12.72 -11.22
C GLY A 68 18.12 11.40 -11.95
N SER A 69 18.05 10.25 -11.26
CA SER A 69 18.15 8.93 -11.89
C SER A 69 16.84 8.54 -12.58
N LYS A 70 16.90 7.50 -13.42
CA LYS A 70 15.75 6.97 -14.17
C LYS A 70 15.46 5.53 -13.77
N VAL A 71 14.19 5.17 -13.74
CA VAL A 71 13.72 3.79 -13.60
C VAL A 71 12.70 3.49 -14.71
N GLN A 72 12.67 2.26 -15.21
CA GLN A 72 11.58 1.83 -16.09
C GLN A 72 10.33 1.56 -15.23
N ALA A 73 9.21 2.13 -15.64
CA ALA A 73 7.91 1.85 -15.04
C ALA A 73 6.85 1.66 -16.13
N PRO A 74 5.79 0.87 -15.89
CA PRO A 74 4.71 0.71 -16.85
C PRO A 74 3.82 1.96 -16.88
N PHE A 75 3.80 2.67 -18.02
CA PHE A 75 2.90 3.80 -18.22
C PHE A 75 1.66 3.33 -18.99
N MET A 76 0.49 3.62 -18.43
CA MET A 76 -0.78 3.46 -19.12
C MET A 76 -1.00 4.63 -20.07
N THR A 77 -1.51 4.37 -21.28
CA THR A 77 -1.82 5.42 -22.27
C THR A 77 -3.20 5.18 -22.87
N THR A 78 -3.85 6.25 -23.34
CA THR A 78 -5.07 6.16 -24.15
C THR A 78 -4.94 7.08 -25.36
N LYS A 79 -5.46 6.63 -26.49
CA LYS A 79 -5.66 7.49 -27.65
C LYS A 79 -7.03 8.15 -27.50
N LYS A 80 -7.13 9.22 -26.72
CA LYS A 80 -8.32 10.10 -26.83
C LYS A 80 -8.19 10.87 -28.13
N ASN A 81 -8.99 10.49 -29.12
CA ASN A 81 -9.25 11.35 -30.28
C ASN A 81 -9.82 12.67 -29.73
N SER A 82 -8.98 13.71 -29.73
CA SER A 82 -9.40 15.09 -29.47
C SER A 82 -9.77 15.76 -30.78
#